data_AF-A0A0F0KC45-F1
#
_entry.id   AF-A0A0F0KC45-F1
#
_cell.length_a   1.000
_cell.length_b   1.000
_cell.length_c   1.000
_cell.angle_alpha   90.00
_cell.angle_beta   90.00
_cell.angle_gamma   90.00
#
_symmetry.space_group_name_H-M   'P 1'
#
loop_
_entity.id
_entity.type
_entity.pdbx_description
1 polymer ?
#
loop_
_entity_poly.entity_id
_entity_poly.type
_entity_poly.pdbx_seq_one_letter_code
_entity_poly.pdbx_strand_id
1 'polypeptide(L)' 'MHCENCRFGLDDEEGTDRSDESLSVYEAADIWASHGKDEEYAFGYSEAELEEALRS' A
#
# COMPACT_ATOMS: atom_id res chain seq x y z
N MET A 1 -27.10 14.88 -11.63
CA MET A 1 -25.94 14.07 -12.07
C MET A 1 -26.27 12.61 -11.87
N HIS A 2 -26.52 11.88 -12.95
CA HIS A 2 -26.51 10.42 -12.93
C HIS A 2 -25.22 10.00 -13.64
N CYS A 3 -24.36 9.25 -12.95
CA CYS A 3 -23.10 8.80 -13.50
C CYS A 3 -23.35 7.45 -14.20
N GLU A 4 -23.36 7.44 -15.53
CA GLU A 4 -23.59 6.23 -16.34
C GLU A 4 -22.33 5.35 -16.47
N ASN A 5 -21.23 5.71 -15.78
CA ASN A 5 -19.96 5.00 -15.82
C ASN A 5 -19.48 4.52 -14.44
N CYS A 6 -20.39 4.28 -13.50
CA CYS A 6 -20.06 3.61 -12.22
C CYS A 6 -19.93 2.09 -12.37
N ARG A 7 -19.61 1.58 -13.56
CA ARG A 7 -19.33 0.17 -13.85
C ARG A 7 -17.82 -0.07 -13.84
N PHE A 8 -17.14 0.31 -12.76
CA PHE A 8 -15.78 -0.14 -12.52
C PHE A 8 -15.79 -0.91 -11.21
N GLY A 9 -15.70 -2.24 -11.31
CA GLY A 9 -15.45 -3.09 -10.14
C GLY A 9 -16.45 -4.22 -9.85
N LEU A 10 -17.42 -4.51 -10.74
CA LEU A 10 -18.28 -5.70 -10.58
C LEU A 10 -18.37 -6.46 -11.91
N ASP A 11 -17.24 -6.99 -12.37
CA ASP A 11 -17.23 -8.10 -13.32
C ASP A 11 -16.42 -9.23 -12.68
N ASP A 12 -17.13 -10.31 -12.42
CA ASP A 12 -16.77 -11.47 -11.62
C ASP A 12 -16.14 -12.52 -12.54
N GLU A 13 -15.02 -12.26 -13.20
CA GLU A 13 -14.35 -13.30 -14.01
C GLU A 13 -12.81 -13.22 -13.88
N GLU A 14 -12.28 -14.28 -13.27
CA GLU A 14 -10.88 -14.72 -13.19
C GLU A 14 -9.89 -13.91 -12.31
N GLY A 15 -9.49 -14.52 -11.19
CA GLY A 15 -8.60 -13.94 -10.20
C GLY A 15 -7.13 -13.85 -10.62
N THR A 16 -6.60 -12.62 -10.58
CA THR A 16 -5.24 -12.24 -10.15
C THR A 16 -5.11 -10.76 -10.51
N ASP A 17 -5.62 -9.84 -9.70
CA ASP A 17 -4.74 -9.01 -8.89
C ASP A 17 -5.63 -8.01 -8.14
N ARG A 18 -6.01 -8.32 -6.89
CA ARG A 18 -6.56 -7.33 -5.95
C ARG A 18 -5.46 -6.87 -5.00
N SER A 19 -4.23 -6.72 -5.49
CA SER A 19 -3.04 -6.46 -4.67
C SER A 19 -2.25 -5.25 -5.18
N ASP A 20 -2.88 -4.09 -5.34
CA ASP A 20 -2.13 -2.83 -5.60
C ASP A 20 -2.65 -1.62 -4.82
N GLU A 21 -3.68 -1.76 -3.98
CA GLU A 21 -4.09 -0.67 -3.06
C GLU A 21 -3.38 -0.74 -1.69
N SER A 22 -2.49 -1.72 -1.51
CA SER A 22 -1.72 -1.91 -0.27
C SER A 22 -0.24 -1.64 -0.54
N LEU A 23 0.36 -0.67 0.15
CA LEU A 23 1.81 -0.42 0.06
C LEU A 23 2.57 -1.65 0.54
N SER A 24 3.58 -2.09 -0.23
CA SER A 24 4.50 -3.12 0.25
C SER A 24 5.37 -2.60 1.40
N VAL A 25 5.96 -3.51 2.19
CA VAL A 25 6.87 -3.12 3.30
C VAL A 25 8.03 -2.25 2.81
N TYR A 26 8.52 -2.45 1.58
CA TYR A 26 9.61 -1.67 1.00
C TYR A 26 9.18 -0.24 0.66
N GLU A 27 8.00 -0.09 0.05
CA GLU A 27 7.45 1.23 -0.26
C GLU A 27 7.06 1.98 1.00
N ALA A 28 6.42 1.30 1.95
CA ALA A 28 6.13 1.84 3.27
C ALA A 28 7.41 2.28 3.97
N ALA A 29 8.50 1.50 3.88
CA ALA A 29 9.78 1.82 4.51
C ALA A 29 10.48 3.03 3.88
N ASP A 30 10.42 3.20 2.55
CA ASP A 30 11.00 4.35 1.86
C ASP A 30 10.26 5.65 2.20
N ILE A 31 8.92 5.59 2.27
CA ILE A 31 8.09 6.71 2.73
C ILE A 31 8.37 7.00 4.21
N TRP A 32 8.36 5.98 5.06
CA TRP A 32 8.66 6.10 6.49
C TRP A 32 10.03 6.75 6.74
N ALA A 33 11.07 6.31 6.04
CA ALA A 33 12.41 6.88 6.13
C ALA A 33 12.46 8.34 5.67
N SER A 34 11.77 8.67 4.58
CA SER A 34 11.68 10.03 4.04
C SER A 34 10.90 10.99 4.95
N HIS A 35 9.97 10.45 5.75
CA HIS A 35 9.17 11.20 6.72
C HIS A 35 9.78 11.27 8.12
N GLY A 36 11.01 10.77 8.31
CA GLY A 36 11.74 10.87 9.57
C GLY A 36 11.47 9.73 10.55
N LYS A 37 11.08 8.55 10.03
CA LYS A 37 10.78 7.35 10.82
C LYS A 37 9.59 7.53 11.78
N ASP A 38 8.58 8.24 11.33
CA ASP A 38 7.42 8.56 12.15
C ASP A 38 6.41 7.39 12.17
N GLU A 39 5.88 7.06 13.36
CA GLU A 39 4.97 5.91 13.58
C GLU A 39 3.68 6.01 12.74
N GLU A 40 3.24 7.22 12.41
CA GLU A 40 2.04 7.46 11.59
C GLU A 40 2.27 7.05 10.12
N TYR A 41 3.53 7.00 9.70
CA TYR A 41 3.98 6.57 8.38
C TYR A 41 4.52 5.15 8.38
N ALA A 42 4.28 4.38 9.45
CA ALA A 42 4.63 2.96 9.46
C ALA A 42 3.66 2.11 8.63
N PHE A 43 2.53 2.69 8.17
CA PHE A 43 1.51 2.04 7.33
C PHE A 43 1.03 0.67 7.87
N GLY A 44 1.07 0.49 9.20
CA GLY A 44 0.69 -0.75 9.87
C GLY A 44 1.80 -1.80 10.00
N TYR A 45 3.02 -1.50 9.54
CA TYR A 45 4.22 -2.30 9.77
C TYR A 45 4.92 -1.90 11.07
N SER A 46 5.75 -2.81 11.59
CA SER A 46 6.61 -2.50 12.73
C SER A 46 7.85 -1.73 12.29
N GLU A 47 8.37 -0.82 13.12
CA GLU A 47 9.64 -0.12 12.83
C GLU A 47 10.76 -1.09 12.44
N ALA A 48 10.85 -2.24 13.11
CA ALA A 48 11.83 -3.28 12.81
C ALA A 48 11.69 -3.86 11.38
N GLU A 49 10.47 -4.03 10.88
CA GLU A 49 10.22 -4.54 9.51
C GLU A 49 10.61 -3.50 8.47
N LEU A 50 10.31 -2.23 8.75
CA LEU A 50 10.66 -1.11 7.88
C LEU A 50 12.19 -0.89 7.88
N GLU A 51 12.86 -0.99 9.03
CA GLU A 51 14.32 -0.91 9.12
C GLU A 51 15.02 -2.08 8.44
N GLU A 52 14.45 -3.28 8.50
CA GLU A 52 14.95 -4.44 7.76
C GLU A 52 14.80 -4.23 6.25
N ALA A 53 13.65 -3.70 5.81
CA ALA A 53 13.41 -3.37 4.40
C ALA A 53 14.40 -2.30 3.88
N LEU A 54 14.74 -1.28 4.68
CA LEU A 54 15.76 -0.27 4.34
C LEU A 54 17.19 -0.81 4.31
N ARG A 55 17.45 -1.95 4.96
CA ARG A 55 18.77 -2.59 5.03
C ARG A 55 19.02 -3.56 3.87
N SER A 56 18.00 -3.84 3.05
CA SER A 56 18.06 -4.78 1.93
C SER A 56 18.81 -4.29 0.69
#